data_AF-A0A4Y2QUS3-F1
#
_entry.id   AF-A0A4Y2QUS3-F1
#
_cell.length_a   1.000
_cell.length_b   1.000
_cell.length_c   1.000
_cell.angle_alpha   90.00
_cell.angle_beta   90.00
_cell.angle_gamma   90.00
#
_symmetry.space_group_name_H-M   'P 1'
#
loop_
_entity.id
_entity.type
_entity.pdbx_description
1 polymer ?
#
loop_
_entity_poly.entity_id
_entity_poly.type
_entity_poly.pdbx_seq_one_letter_code
_entity_poly.pdbx_strand_id
1 'polypeptide(L)'
;VEWIKKLTDIEERARLRVVKEENRRIKYVSASKSSASYEPLQENSSKNSSENIDSEDFPTLIESSEPGKSKSIMRKDFITPKLFAALDRCQLSMGDSVFVLETTIDALGCNISEFPISKSSIQRIRTEKLKEFAENIKIDFQNEVPDVVT
;
A
#
# COMPACT_ATOMS: atom_id res chain seq x y z
N VAL A 1 8.35 0.22 -31.23
CA VAL A 1 7.04 0.83 -31.54
C VAL A 1 5.91 0.26 -30.67
N GLU A 2 5.68 -1.06 -30.67
CA GLU A 2 4.55 -1.69 -29.97
C GLU A 2 4.55 -1.49 -28.44
N TRP A 3 5.73 -1.57 -27.81
CA TRP A 3 5.91 -1.26 -26.38
C TRP A 3 5.54 0.19 -26.01
N ILE A 4 5.80 1.16 -26.90
CA ILE A 4 5.44 2.57 -26.68
C ILE A 4 3.92 2.69 -26.65
N LYS A 5 3.21 2.08 -27.61
CA LYS A 5 1.74 2.03 -27.64
C LYS A 5 1.16 1.41 -26.37
N LYS A 6 1.76 0.33 -25.87
CA LYS A 6 1.35 -0.33 -24.61
C LYS A 6 1.55 0.57 -23.40
N LEU A 7 2.63 1.35 -23.35
CA LEU A 7 2.88 2.30 -22.27
C LEU A 7 1.86 3.46 -22.30
N THR A 8 1.55 4.00 -23.49
CA THR A 8 0.53 5.04 -23.66
C THR A 8 -0.88 4.57 -23.29
N ASP A 9 -1.29 3.34 -23.67
CA ASP A 9 -2.58 2.76 -23.27
C ASP A 9 -2.73 2.62 -21.74
N ILE A 10 -1.63 2.28 -21.04
CA ILE A 10 -1.62 2.21 -19.57
C ILE A 10 -1.82 3.60 -18.94
N GLU A 11 -1.19 4.64 -19.52
CA GLU A 11 -1.33 6.02 -19.04
C GLU A 11 -2.72 6.60 -19.33
N GLU A 12 -3.25 6.42 -20.54
CA GLU A 12 -4.61 6.84 -20.91
C GLU A 12 -5.66 6.16 -19.99
N ARG A 13 -5.50 4.86 -19.72
CA ARG A 13 -6.35 4.12 -18.79
C ARG A 13 -6.21 4.57 -17.32
N ALA A 14 -5.06 5.15 -16.94
CA ALA A 14 -4.92 5.79 -15.64
C ALA A 14 -5.70 7.12 -15.60
N ARG A 15 -5.54 7.98 -16.61
CA ARG A 15 -6.27 9.26 -16.75
C ARG A 15 -7.80 9.04 -16.77
N LEU A 16 -8.30 8.07 -17.54
CA LEU A 16 -9.72 7.70 -17.59
C LEU A 16 -10.29 7.26 -16.24
N ARG A 17 -9.50 6.60 -15.38
CA ARG A 17 -9.94 6.22 -14.03
C ARG A 17 -10.10 7.43 -13.10
N VAL A 18 -9.21 8.42 -13.20
CA VAL A 18 -9.31 9.68 -12.44
C VAL A 18 -10.57 10.44 -12.84
N VAL A 19 -10.79 10.66 -14.15
CA VAL A 19 -11.98 11.35 -14.69
C VAL A 19 -13.27 10.63 -14.32
N LYS A 20 -13.29 9.28 -14.32
CA LYS A 20 -14.46 8.50 -13.91
C LYS A 20 -14.78 8.65 -12.43
N GLU A 21 -13.78 8.68 -11.55
CA GLU A 21 -13.97 8.89 -10.11
C GLU A 21 -14.39 10.33 -9.80
N GLU A 22 -13.85 11.33 -10.50
CA GLU A 22 -14.28 12.72 -10.39
C GLU A 22 -15.75 12.89 -10.82
N ASN A 23 -16.16 12.31 -11.96
CA ASN A 23 -17.56 12.29 -12.37
C ASN A 23 -18.47 11.59 -11.34
N ARG A 24 -18.00 10.53 -10.68
CA ARG A 24 -18.73 9.87 -9.59
C ARG A 24 -18.90 10.80 -8.38
N ARG A 25 -17.84 11.54 -8.00
CA ARG A 25 -17.86 12.55 -6.94
C ARG A 25 -18.80 13.71 -7.26
N ILE A 26 -18.72 14.27 -8.47
CA ILE A 26 -19.59 15.35 -8.94
C ILE A 26 -21.07 14.91 -8.89
N LYS A 27 -21.39 13.71 -9.36
CA LYS A 27 -22.75 13.16 -9.29
C LYS A 27 -23.26 13.08 -7.84
N TYR A 28 -22.43 12.62 -6.90
CA TYR A 28 -22.80 12.54 -5.49
C TYR A 28 -22.99 13.93 -4.85
N VAL A 29 -22.04 14.84 -5.05
CA VAL A 29 -22.10 16.23 -4.54
C VAL A 29 -23.29 17.00 -5.12
N SER A 30 -23.61 16.79 -6.39
CA SER A 30 -24.79 17.39 -7.04
C SER A 30 -26.10 16.90 -6.43
N ALA A 31 -26.22 15.60 -6.12
CA ALA A 31 -27.37 15.07 -5.42
C ALA A 31 -27.49 15.63 -3.99
N SER A 32 -26.38 15.75 -3.24
CA SER A 32 -26.39 16.31 -1.88
C SER A 32 -26.84 17.78 -1.84
N LYS A 33 -26.51 18.59 -2.86
CA LYS A 33 -26.96 19.99 -2.95
C LYS A 33 -28.48 20.15 -3.15
N SER A 34 -29.18 19.10 -3.59
CA SER A 34 -30.63 19.12 -3.78
C SER A 34 -31.45 18.85 -2.51
N SER A 35 -30.81 18.55 -1.37
CA SER A 35 -31.48 18.10 -0.14
C SER A 35 -31.38 19.08 1.04
N ALA A 36 -30.88 20.29 0.83
CA ALA A 36 -30.66 21.28 1.89
C ALA A 36 -31.88 22.19 2.11
N SER A 37 -32.97 21.62 2.64
CA SER A 37 -34.07 22.38 3.27
C SER A 37 -34.63 21.58 4.43
N TYR A 38 -34.12 21.84 5.63
CA TYR A 38 -34.76 21.47 6.89
C TYR A 38 -34.45 22.57 7.90
N GLU A 39 -35.47 23.07 8.60
CA GLU A 39 -35.30 24.13 9.59
C GLU A 39 -34.57 23.60 10.85
N PRO A 40 -33.70 24.40 11.49
CA PRO A 40 -33.19 24.09 12.81
C PRO A 40 -34.25 24.43 13.87
N LEU A 41 -35.05 23.43 14.27
CA LEU A 41 -35.85 23.53 15.48
C LEU A 41 -34.93 23.48 16.72
N GLN A 42 -34.89 24.60 17.44
CA GLN A 42 -34.24 24.78 18.74
C GLN A 42 -35.14 24.33 19.89
N GLU A 43 -34.59 24.39 21.12
CA GLU A 43 -35.23 24.09 22.41
C GLU A 43 -35.32 22.59 22.80
N ASN A 44 -35.08 22.17 24.06
CA ASN A 44 -34.68 22.91 25.27
C ASN A 44 -33.95 22.05 26.33
N SER A 45 -33.35 22.77 27.29
CA SER A 45 -32.68 22.34 28.54
C SER A 45 -33.44 21.29 29.39
N SER A 46 -32.75 20.31 30.01
CA SER A 46 -32.30 20.45 31.42
C SER A 46 -31.68 19.19 32.07
N LYS A 47 -30.72 19.46 32.98
CA LYS A 47 -30.38 18.78 34.24
C LYS A 47 -29.71 17.39 34.31
N ASN A 48 -28.59 17.47 35.02
CA ASN A 48 -27.69 16.55 35.67
C ASN A 48 -28.27 15.73 36.85
N SER A 49 -27.96 14.41 36.90
CA SER A 49 -27.96 13.46 38.05
C SER A 49 -27.47 12.07 37.54
N SER A 50 -26.93 11.10 38.29
CA SER A 50 -26.16 11.06 39.57
C SER A 50 -25.52 9.64 39.78
N GLU A 51 -24.41 9.59 40.52
CA GLU A 51 -23.74 8.47 41.24
C GLU A 51 -23.96 6.96 40.92
N ASN A 52 -22.83 6.29 40.64
CA ASN A 52 -22.27 5.05 41.26
C ASN A 52 -23.14 3.82 41.60
N ILE A 53 -22.75 2.67 41.01
CA ILE A 53 -22.55 1.32 41.62
C ILE A 53 -21.44 0.69 40.76
N ASP A 54 -20.16 0.67 41.16
CA ASP A 54 -19.49 -0.30 42.04
C ASP A 54 -19.67 -1.78 41.67
N SER A 55 -18.58 -2.41 41.21
CA SER A 55 -18.44 -3.87 41.10
C SER A 55 -16.97 -4.28 40.89
N GLU A 56 -16.17 -4.21 41.95
CA GLU A 56 -15.03 -5.12 42.07
C GLU A 56 -15.50 -6.52 42.50
N ASP A 57 -15.14 -7.55 41.73
CA ASP A 57 -14.73 -8.83 42.31
C ASP A 57 -13.73 -9.53 41.36
N PHE A 58 -12.48 -9.62 41.78
CA PHE A 58 -11.43 -10.43 41.18
C PHE A 58 -11.07 -11.51 42.22
N PRO A 59 -10.80 -12.77 41.79
CA PRO A 59 -9.39 -13.12 41.69
C PRO A 59 -8.99 -14.16 40.62
N THR A 60 -7.82 -13.89 40.02
CA THR A 60 -6.74 -14.87 39.78
C THR A 60 -7.00 -16.07 38.86
N LEU A 61 -6.58 -15.92 37.58
CA LEU A 61 -5.25 -16.42 37.19
C LEU A 61 -4.75 -15.66 35.94
N ILE A 62 -4.04 -14.56 36.18
CA ILE A 62 -3.09 -14.07 35.18
C ILE A 62 -1.86 -14.98 35.30
N GLU A 63 -1.80 -16.01 34.46
CA GLU A 63 -0.51 -16.60 34.12
C GLU A 63 0.26 -15.52 33.34
N SER A 64 1.07 -14.76 34.07
CA SER A 64 1.93 -13.71 33.52
C SER A 64 3.04 -14.36 32.70
N SER A 65 2.69 -14.79 31.49
CA SER A 65 3.65 -15.10 30.44
C SER A 65 4.37 -13.81 30.06
N GLU A 66 5.45 -13.49 30.78
CA GLU A 66 6.36 -12.44 30.38
C GLU A 66 6.91 -12.76 28.98
N PRO A 67 6.60 -11.97 27.93
CA PRO A 67 7.35 -12.02 26.69
C PRO A 67 8.59 -11.16 26.93
N GLY A 68 9.44 -11.61 27.86
CA GLY A 68 10.70 -11.00 28.30
C GLY A 68 11.77 -11.07 27.21
N LYS A 69 11.45 -10.48 26.05
CA LYS A 69 12.31 -10.26 24.90
C LYS A 69 11.64 -9.21 24.04
N SER A 70 11.97 -7.96 24.31
CA SER A 70 12.02 -6.91 23.30
C SER A 70 13.07 -7.31 22.24
N LYS A 71 12.73 -8.32 21.43
CA LYS A 71 13.36 -8.54 20.14
C LYS A 71 13.14 -7.24 19.37
N SER A 72 14.16 -6.39 19.34
CA SER A 72 14.33 -5.46 18.24
C SER A 72 14.39 -6.34 17.00
N ILE A 73 13.23 -6.52 16.36
CA ILE A 73 13.13 -7.25 15.11
C ILE A 73 13.94 -6.42 14.13
N MET A 74 15.19 -6.85 13.96
CA MET A 74 16.08 -6.41 12.92
C MET A 74 15.34 -6.73 11.63
N ARG A 75 14.65 -5.74 11.06
CA ARG A 75 13.83 -5.90 9.87
C ARG A 75 14.79 -6.24 8.73
N LYS A 76 15.03 -7.52 8.53
CA LYS A 76 15.91 -8.02 7.48
C LYS A 76 15.27 -7.56 6.18
N ASP A 77 16.04 -6.91 5.32
CA ASP A 77 15.60 -6.55 3.98
C ASP A 77 15.42 -7.84 3.18
N PHE A 78 14.21 -8.43 3.29
CA PHE A 78 13.77 -9.65 2.61
C PHE A 78 13.92 -9.55 1.08
N ILE A 79 13.96 -8.32 0.58
CA ILE A 79 13.98 -7.97 -0.82
C ILE A 79 15.40 -8.09 -1.38
N THR A 80 15.80 -9.33 -1.62
CA THR A 80 17.04 -9.65 -2.35
C THR A 80 16.83 -9.37 -3.85
N PRO A 81 17.83 -8.84 -4.60
CA PRO A 81 17.72 -8.66 -6.06
C PRO A 81 17.34 -9.94 -6.82
N LYS A 82 17.76 -11.12 -6.32
CA LYS A 82 17.38 -12.44 -6.84
C LYS A 82 15.88 -12.72 -6.70
N LEU A 83 15.25 -12.32 -5.60
CA LEU A 83 13.80 -12.42 -5.40
C LEU A 83 13.07 -11.46 -6.36
N PHE A 84 13.56 -10.23 -6.48
CA PHE A 84 13.01 -9.25 -7.42
C PHE A 84 13.00 -9.77 -8.86
N ALA A 85 14.14 -10.32 -9.33
CA ALA A 85 14.25 -10.90 -10.66
C ALA A 85 13.29 -12.09 -10.90
N ALA A 86 12.95 -12.85 -9.85
CA ALA A 86 11.92 -13.91 -9.96
C ALA A 86 10.50 -13.31 -10.08
N LEU A 87 10.15 -12.32 -9.24
CA LEU A 87 8.86 -11.62 -9.30
C LEU A 87 8.63 -10.93 -10.65
N ASP A 88 9.70 -10.39 -11.26
CA ASP A 88 9.68 -9.73 -12.56
C ASP A 88 9.52 -10.72 -13.72
N ARG A 89 10.30 -11.81 -13.74
CA ARG A 89 10.16 -12.90 -14.73
C ARG A 89 8.78 -13.54 -14.71
N CYS A 90 8.17 -13.69 -13.54
CA CYS A 90 6.81 -14.19 -13.37
C CYS A 90 5.72 -13.16 -13.70
N GLN A 91 6.08 -11.92 -14.06
CA GLN A 91 5.18 -10.80 -14.41
C GLN A 91 4.06 -10.53 -13.37
N LEU A 92 4.31 -10.86 -12.10
CA LEU A 92 3.27 -10.84 -11.05
C LEU A 92 2.78 -9.42 -10.77
N SER A 93 1.46 -9.25 -10.61
CA SER A 93 0.91 -7.96 -10.19
C SER A 93 1.35 -7.62 -8.77
N MET A 94 1.14 -6.37 -8.33
CA MET A 94 1.46 -5.98 -6.96
C MET A 94 0.70 -6.78 -5.90
N GLY A 95 -0.51 -7.26 -6.22
CA GLY A 95 -1.30 -8.11 -5.33
C GLY A 95 -0.73 -9.52 -5.27
N ASP A 96 -0.51 -10.12 -6.43
CA ASP A 96 -0.03 -11.51 -6.55
C ASP A 96 1.37 -11.67 -5.96
N SER A 97 2.25 -10.67 -6.11
CA SER A 97 3.56 -10.65 -5.44
C SER A 97 3.44 -10.66 -3.91
N VAL A 98 2.49 -9.96 -3.31
CA VAL A 98 2.26 -10.03 -1.86
C VAL A 98 1.71 -11.41 -1.49
N PHE A 99 0.67 -11.86 -2.18
CA PHE A 99 -0.02 -13.12 -1.89
C PHE A 99 0.90 -14.34 -1.99
N VAL A 100 1.72 -14.45 -3.03
CA VAL A 100 2.69 -15.54 -3.22
C VAL A 100 3.76 -15.51 -2.13
N LEU A 101 4.25 -14.33 -1.73
CA LEU A 101 5.23 -14.22 -0.65
C LEU A 101 4.64 -14.59 0.71
N GLU A 102 3.44 -14.12 1.02
CA GLU A 102 2.72 -14.39 2.26
C GLU A 102 2.41 -15.90 2.40
N THR A 103 1.83 -16.52 1.38
CA THR A 103 1.56 -17.97 1.36
C THR A 103 2.83 -18.83 1.39
N THR A 104 3.93 -18.38 0.76
CA THR A 104 5.21 -19.09 0.86
C THR A 104 5.80 -19.02 2.27
N ILE A 105 5.67 -17.88 2.96
CA ILE A 105 6.18 -17.69 4.33
C ILE A 105 5.36 -18.47 5.36
N ASP A 106 4.04 -18.48 5.19
CA ASP A 106 3.12 -19.29 5.99
C ASP A 106 3.43 -20.80 5.82
N ALA A 107 3.59 -21.27 4.57
CA ALA A 107 3.99 -22.64 4.28
C ALA A 107 5.39 -23.03 4.79
N LEU A 108 6.29 -22.05 4.97
CA LEU A 108 7.61 -22.22 5.60
C LEU A 108 7.56 -22.11 7.14
N GLY A 109 6.39 -21.91 7.74
CA GLY A 109 6.22 -21.76 9.19
C GLY A 109 6.91 -20.52 9.77
N CYS A 110 7.16 -19.50 8.94
CA CYS A 110 7.86 -18.29 9.34
C CYS A 110 6.87 -17.17 9.68
N ASN A 111 7.18 -16.36 10.71
CA ASN A 111 6.29 -15.28 11.13
C ASN A 111 6.18 -14.19 10.05
N ILE A 112 4.97 -13.97 9.52
CA ILE A 112 4.68 -12.92 8.52
C ILE A 112 5.11 -11.53 9.04
N SER A 113 5.03 -11.30 10.36
CA SER A 113 5.45 -10.07 11.03
C SER A 113 6.97 -9.81 11.04
N GLU A 114 7.81 -10.82 10.75
CA GLU A 114 9.26 -10.63 10.64
C GLU A 114 9.68 -10.02 9.28
N PHE A 115 8.78 -10.01 8.28
CA PHE A 115 9.08 -9.56 6.92
C PHE A 115 8.25 -8.32 6.53
N PRO A 116 8.87 -7.23 6.02
CA PRO A 116 8.16 -6.01 5.63
C PRO A 116 7.48 -6.14 4.24
N ILE A 117 6.58 -7.12 4.09
CA ILE A 117 5.87 -7.46 2.84
C ILE A 117 4.62 -6.59 2.68
N SER A 118 4.85 -5.29 2.59
CA SER A 118 3.80 -4.33 2.25
C SER A 118 3.77 -4.08 0.74
N LYS A 119 2.59 -3.75 0.20
CA LYS A 119 2.44 -3.31 -1.21
C LYS A 119 3.38 -2.14 -1.54
N SER A 120 3.57 -1.21 -0.60
CA SER A 120 4.47 -0.07 -0.74
C SER A 120 5.95 -0.45 -0.73
N SER A 121 6.38 -1.43 0.07
CA SER A 121 7.75 -1.97 0.00
C SER A 121 8.05 -2.51 -1.40
N ILE A 122 7.21 -3.42 -1.91
CA ILE A 122 7.44 -4.05 -3.23
C ILE A 122 7.33 -3.00 -4.34
N GLN A 123 6.43 -2.02 -4.22
CA GLN A 123 6.33 -0.90 -5.17
C GLN A 123 7.60 -0.04 -5.19
N ARG A 124 8.12 0.37 -4.02
CA ARG A 124 9.36 1.17 -3.89
C ARG A 124 10.51 0.51 -4.63
N ILE A 125 10.69 -0.79 -4.42
CA ILE A 125 11.76 -1.57 -5.06
C ILE A 125 11.54 -1.72 -6.58
N ARG A 126 10.29 -1.89 -7.05
CA ARG A 126 9.99 -1.84 -8.50
C ARG A 126 10.38 -0.49 -9.09
N THR A 127 10.02 0.63 -8.46
CA THR A 127 10.39 1.96 -8.97
C THR A 127 11.89 2.23 -8.92
N GLU A 128 12.59 1.75 -7.89
CA GLU A 128 14.04 1.89 -7.73
C GLU A 128 14.81 1.08 -8.78
N LYS A 129 14.45 -0.20 -8.98
CA LYS A 129 15.09 -1.07 -9.98
C LYS A 129 14.74 -0.68 -11.42
N LEU A 130 13.54 -0.18 -11.70
CA LEU A 130 13.20 0.35 -13.02
C LEU A 130 13.94 1.66 -13.32
N LYS A 131 14.19 2.50 -12.31
CA LYS A 131 15.01 3.71 -12.46
C LYS A 131 16.46 3.34 -12.79
N GLU A 132 17.07 2.44 -12.02
CA GLU A 132 18.42 1.92 -12.25
C GLU A 132 18.55 1.29 -13.66
N PHE A 133 17.57 0.51 -14.09
CA PHE A 133 17.54 -0.08 -15.43
C PHE A 133 17.44 0.97 -16.54
N ALA A 134 16.63 2.01 -16.36
CA ALA A 134 16.54 3.13 -17.30
C ALA A 134 17.81 3.98 -17.35
N GLU A 135 18.49 4.16 -16.22
CA GLU A 135 19.79 4.86 -16.16
C GLU A 135 20.88 4.05 -16.86
N ASN A 136 20.94 2.73 -16.67
CA ASN A 136 21.87 1.84 -17.37
C ASN A 136 21.65 1.87 -18.90
N ILE A 137 20.40 1.70 -19.37
CA ILE A 137 20.08 1.78 -20.82
C ILE A 137 20.48 3.14 -21.41
N LYS A 138 20.26 4.23 -20.68
CA LYS A 138 20.65 5.57 -21.12
C LYS A 138 22.17 5.69 -21.28
N ILE A 139 22.95 5.09 -20.37
CA ILE A 139 24.41 5.05 -20.43
C ILE A 139 24.88 4.19 -21.60
N ASP A 140 24.33 2.98 -21.76
CA ASP A 140 24.67 2.07 -22.87
C ASP A 140 24.43 2.75 -24.24
N PHE A 141 23.28 3.42 -24.41
CA PHE A 141 22.97 4.16 -25.63
C PHE A 141 23.92 5.35 -25.88
N GLN A 142 24.38 6.04 -24.83
CA GLN A 142 25.36 7.13 -24.97
C GLN A 142 26.76 6.60 -25.30
N ASN A 143 27.12 5.40 -24.83
CA ASN A 143 28.40 4.77 -25.13
C ASN A 143 28.48 4.21 -26.57
N GLU A 144 27.33 3.85 -27.18
CA GLU A 144 27.26 3.36 -28.56
C GLU A 144 27.28 4.46 -29.64
N VAL A 145 27.12 5.74 -29.27
CA VAL A 145 27.22 6.86 -30.23
C VAL A 145 28.67 7.35 -30.30
N PRO A 146 29.43 7.08 -31.38
CA PRO A 146 30.77 7.65 -31.53
C PRO A 146 30.67 9.15 -31.80
N ASP A 147 31.40 9.94 -31.00
CA ASP A 147 31.55 11.38 -31.19
C ASP A 147 32.46 11.68 -32.39
N VAL A 148 31.92 11.48 -33.59
CA VAL A 148 32.57 11.76 -34.87
C VAL A 148 31.65 12.63 -35.73
N VAL A 149 31.66 13.92 -35.41
CA VAL A 149 31.41 14.99 -36.38
C VAL A 149 32.56 15.99 -36.23
N THR A 150 33.59 15.81 -37.07
CA THR A 150 34.74 16.71 -37.21
C THR A 150 34.71 17.35 -38.59
#